data_AF-A0A4R2CAX9-F1
#
_entry.id   AF-A0A4R2CAX9-F1
#
_cell.length_a   1.000
_cell.length_b   1.000
_cell.length_c   1.000
_cell.angle_alpha   90.00
_cell.angle_beta   90.00
_cell.angle_gamma   90.00
#
_symmetry.space_group_name_H-M   'P 1'
#
loop_
_entity.id
_entity.type
_entity.pdbx_description
1 polymer ?
#
loop_
_entity_poly.entity_id
_entity_poly.type
_entity_poly.pdbx_seq_one_letter_code
_entity_poly.pdbx_strand_id
1 'polypeptide(L)'
;MVTMTKTFVAAPLLFIAYGIIRWIDGADGDHGPGPAWTIGHLLFLTGFILYAVALFVLRGLLARAREVSLVALVAGLIGVAAFIRVIVIDLIAGFRADDHAAMSVIGDEYDRWPGDLGLYDTLHTVGPLLFLAGLLTLAVLLTRERWLPVWSPVLLLLGFITITINLDLMPLGGAFLLVALLPLDLADRKIRAGSKAAG
;
A
#
# COMPACT_ATOMS: atom_id res chain seq x y z
N MET A 1 5.74 -14.97 14.87
CA MET A 1 5.05 -15.25 13.58
C MET A 1 3.71 -14.53 13.60
N VAL A 2 3.68 -13.25 13.18
CA VAL A 2 2.41 -12.56 12.92
C VAL A 2 1.69 -13.41 11.90
N THR A 3 0.49 -13.87 12.22
CA THR A 3 -0.31 -14.72 11.34
C THR A 3 -0.45 -14.02 10.00
N MET A 4 0.04 -14.64 8.91
CA MET A 4 0.10 -14.10 7.54
C MET A 4 -1.19 -13.42 7.07
N THR A 5 -2.30 -13.80 7.70
CA THR A 5 -3.67 -13.33 7.50
C THR A 5 -3.97 -11.93 8.00
N LYS A 6 -3.34 -11.51 9.11
CA LYS A 6 -3.56 -10.18 9.69
C LYS A 6 -3.05 -9.07 8.76
N THR A 7 -2.05 -9.35 7.93
CA THR A 7 -1.47 -8.39 7.00
C THR A 7 -2.49 -7.88 5.97
N PHE A 8 -3.34 -8.77 5.45
CA PHE A 8 -4.35 -8.44 4.45
C PHE A 8 -5.49 -7.56 4.97
N VAL A 9 -5.65 -7.51 6.30
CA VAL A 9 -6.63 -6.65 6.98
C VAL A 9 -5.93 -5.39 7.51
N ALA A 10 -4.75 -5.54 8.10
CA ALA A 10 -4.02 -4.43 8.71
C ALA A 10 -3.54 -3.40 7.69
N ALA A 11 -3.01 -3.80 6.52
CA ALA A 11 -2.51 -2.84 5.54
C ALA A 11 -3.62 -1.90 5.01
N PRO A 12 -4.80 -2.41 4.58
CA PRO A 12 -5.92 -1.54 4.22
C PRO A 12 -6.44 -0.68 5.38
N LEU A 13 -6.51 -1.22 6.60
CA LEU A 13 -6.95 -0.43 7.77
C LEU A 13 -6.00 0.73 8.08
N LEU A 14 -4.69 0.55 7.90
CA LEU A 14 -3.71 1.63 8.04
C LEU A 14 -3.90 2.72 6.99
N PHE A 15 -4.28 2.36 5.76
CA PHE A 15 -4.61 3.33 4.71
C PHE A 15 -5.89 4.11 5.06
N ILE A 16 -6.91 3.43 5.59
CA ILE A 16 -8.12 4.09 6.10
C ILE A 16 -7.78 5.06 7.23
N ALA A 17 -6.98 4.62 8.20
CA ALA A 17 -6.55 5.46 9.33
C ALA A 17 -5.74 6.67 8.85
N TYR A 18 -4.81 6.49 7.91
CA TYR A 18 -4.08 7.58 7.27
C TYR A 18 -5.04 8.58 6.62
N GLY A 19 -6.00 8.12 5.81
CA GLY A 19 -6.97 9.00 5.16
C GLY A 19 -7.83 9.79 6.15
N ILE A 20 -8.23 9.19 7.27
CA ILE A 20 -8.96 9.89 8.33
C ILE A 20 -8.08 10.97 8.98
N ILE A 21 -6.83 10.63 9.31
CA ILE A 21 -5.88 11.60 9.89
C ILE A 21 -5.59 12.72 8.90
N ARG A 22 -5.49 12.42 7.61
CA ARG A 22 -5.33 13.41 6.55
C ARG A 22 -6.50 14.39 6.55
N TRP A 23 -7.74 13.96 6.68
CA TRP A 23 -8.88 14.89 6.81
C TRP A 23 -8.79 15.80 8.03
N ILE A 24 -8.27 15.28 9.15
CA ILE A 24 -8.06 16.08 10.37
C ILE A 24 -6.94 17.11 10.14
N ASP A 25 -5.85 16.68 9.52
CA ASP A 25 -4.68 17.50 9.20
C ASP A 25 -5.07 18.65 8.26
N GLY A 26 -5.87 18.38 7.22
CA GLY A 26 -6.33 19.38 6.25
C GLY A 26 -7.60 20.13 6.62
N ALA A 27 -8.08 20.04 7.86
CA ALA A 27 -9.37 20.59 8.27
C ALA A 27 -9.42 22.13 8.23
N ASP A 28 -8.26 22.80 8.33
CA ASP A 28 -8.09 24.24 8.18
C ASP A 28 -7.82 24.67 6.72
N GLY A 29 -7.80 23.71 5.79
CA GLY A 29 -7.55 23.92 4.37
C GLY A 29 -6.09 23.78 3.97
N ASP A 30 -5.18 23.43 4.89
CA ASP A 30 -3.77 23.23 4.59
C ASP A 30 -3.21 21.95 5.22
N HIS A 31 -2.23 21.32 4.56
CA HIS A 31 -1.52 20.17 5.12
C HIS A 31 -0.10 20.59 5.49
N GLY A 32 0.21 20.60 6.78
CA GLY A 32 1.44 21.19 7.30
C GLY A 32 2.20 20.31 8.29
N PRO A 33 3.38 20.74 8.74
CA PRO A 33 4.17 19.96 9.68
C PRO A 33 3.45 19.87 11.04
N GLY A 34 3.54 18.70 11.67
CA GLY A 34 2.91 18.48 12.98
C GLY A 34 2.59 17.03 13.29
N PRO A 35 1.92 16.77 14.43
CA PRO A 35 1.57 15.42 14.87
C PRO A 35 0.65 14.68 13.90
N ALA A 36 -0.35 15.35 13.32
CA ALA A 36 -1.29 14.72 12.40
C ALA A 36 -0.59 14.26 11.12
N TRP A 37 0.14 15.15 10.44
CA TRP A 37 1.06 14.79 9.35
C TRP A 37 1.98 13.61 9.69
N THR A 38 2.71 13.70 10.80
CA THR A 38 3.71 12.69 11.17
C THR A 38 3.08 11.33 11.45
N ILE A 39 2.03 11.28 12.28
CA ILE A 39 1.34 10.03 12.60
C ILE A 39 0.72 9.43 11.34
N GLY A 40 0.10 10.26 10.50
CA GLY A 40 -0.45 9.85 9.22
C GLY A 40 0.59 9.15 8.36
N HIS A 41 1.73 9.80 8.10
CA HIS A 41 2.78 9.24 7.25
C HIS A 41 3.45 8.00 7.86
N LEU A 42 3.57 7.90 9.19
CA LEU A 42 4.05 6.68 9.85
C LEU A 42 3.10 5.50 9.67
N LEU A 43 1.78 5.73 9.75
CA LEU A 43 0.77 4.71 9.46
C LEU A 43 0.83 4.29 7.99
N PHE A 44 0.98 5.26 7.09
CA PHE A 44 1.05 5.00 5.66
C PHE A 44 2.31 4.21 5.28
N LEU A 45 3.47 4.58 5.85
CA LEU A 45 4.73 3.84 5.73
C LEU A 45 4.57 2.39 6.20
N THR A 46 3.98 2.21 7.38
CA THR A 46 3.72 0.88 7.94
C THR A 46 2.79 0.07 7.03
N GLY A 47 1.76 0.71 6.47
CA GLY A 47 0.85 0.09 5.50
C GLY A 47 1.58 -0.43 4.26
N PHE A 48 2.51 0.35 3.70
CA PHE A 48 3.31 -0.09 2.55
C PHE A 48 4.29 -1.22 2.88
N ILE A 49 4.90 -1.20 4.07
CA ILE A 49 5.72 -2.33 4.55
C ILE A 49 4.87 -3.60 4.64
N LEU A 50 3.64 -3.49 5.16
CA LEU A 50 2.71 -4.62 5.20
C LEU A 50 2.29 -5.07 3.79
N TYR A 51 2.11 -4.15 2.83
CA TYR A 51 1.86 -4.52 1.43
C TYR A 51 3.04 -5.23 0.78
N ALA A 52 4.29 -4.85 1.08
CA ALA A 52 5.45 -5.64 0.64
C ALA A 52 5.38 -7.08 1.13
N VAL A 53 5.07 -7.27 2.43
CA VAL A 53 4.85 -8.61 3.00
C VAL A 53 3.68 -9.32 2.31
N ALA A 54 2.57 -8.62 2.05
CA ALA A 54 1.42 -9.18 1.36
C ALA A 54 1.79 -9.68 -0.04
N LEU A 55 2.59 -8.95 -0.82
CA LEU A 55 3.05 -9.39 -2.14
C LEU A 55 3.83 -10.71 -2.06
N PHE A 56 4.75 -10.87 -1.10
CA PHE A 56 5.45 -12.13 -0.89
C PHE A 56 4.50 -13.28 -0.52
N VAL A 57 3.54 -13.04 0.37
CA VAL A 57 2.55 -14.05 0.77
C VAL A 57 1.67 -14.47 -0.40
N LEU A 58 1.10 -13.52 -1.15
CA LEU A 58 0.27 -13.78 -2.33
C LEU A 58 1.05 -14.59 -3.38
N ARG A 59 2.32 -14.24 -3.60
CA ARG A 59 3.21 -14.99 -4.48
C ARG A 59 3.42 -16.43 -3.99
N GLY A 60 3.56 -16.64 -2.68
CA GLY A 60 3.77 -17.95 -2.07
C GLY A 60 2.57 -18.89 -2.17
N LEU A 61 1.35 -18.34 -2.30
CA LEU A 61 0.13 -19.13 -2.47
C LEU A 61 -0.05 -19.70 -3.89
N LEU A 62 0.60 -19.10 -4.89
CA LEU A 62 0.48 -19.50 -6.29
C LEU A 62 1.34 -20.74 -6.58
N ALA A 63 0.69 -21.82 -7.01
CA ALA A 63 1.37 -23.04 -7.43
C ALA A 63 1.72 -23.03 -8.93
N ARG A 64 0.93 -22.32 -9.74
CA ARG A 64 1.09 -22.21 -11.20
C ARG A 64 1.63 -20.81 -11.56
N ALA A 65 2.05 -20.63 -12.81
CA ALA A 65 2.54 -19.35 -13.34
C ALA A 65 3.71 -18.72 -12.54
N ARG A 66 4.73 -19.53 -12.22
CA ARG A 66 5.85 -19.14 -11.34
C ARG A 66 6.64 -17.92 -11.85
N GLU A 67 6.83 -17.80 -13.15
CA GLU A 67 7.58 -16.70 -13.78
C GLU A 67 6.78 -15.40 -13.75
N VAL A 68 5.53 -15.43 -14.25
CA VAL A 68 4.64 -14.26 -14.26
C VAL A 68 4.42 -13.72 -12.84
N SER A 69 4.22 -14.61 -11.88
CA SER A 69 4.04 -14.21 -10.48
C SER A 69 5.32 -13.65 -9.86
N LEU A 70 6.51 -14.09 -10.27
CA LEU A 70 7.78 -13.48 -9.86
C LEU A 70 7.95 -12.08 -10.44
N VAL A 71 7.66 -11.89 -11.73
CA VAL A 71 7.70 -10.57 -12.39
C VAL A 71 6.72 -9.62 -11.70
N ALA A 72 5.50 -10.08 -11.40
CA ALA A 72 4.50 -9.30 -10.67
C ALA A 72 4.97 -8.92 -9.26
N LEU A 73 5.60 -9.85 -8.53
CA LEU A 73 6.18 -9.55 -7.21
C LEU A 73 7.25 -8.46 -7.32
N VAL A 74 8.21 -8.59 -8.26
CA VAL A 74 9.29 -7.63 -8.43
C VAL A 74 8.75 -6.25 -8.81
N ALA A 75 7.83 -6.18 -9.79
CA ALA A 75 7.16 -4.93 -10.15
C ALA A 75 6.45 -4.31 -8.95
N GLY A 76 5.70 -5.11 -8.19
CA GLY A 76 5.03 -4.68 -6.97
C GLY A 76 5.99 -4.09 -5.94
N LEU A 77 7.13 -4.75 -5.70
CA LEU A 77 8.14 -4.29 -4.74
C LEU A 77 8.86 -3.02 -5.18
N ILE A 78 9.12 -2.85 -6.48
CA ILE A 78 9.65 -1.59 -7.02
C ILE A 78 8.68 -0.45 -6.75
N GLY A 79 7.38 -0.69 -6.97
CA GLY A 79 6.35 0.29 -6.66
C GLY A 79 6.24 0.61 -5.17
N VAL A 80 6.32 -0.41 -4.29
CA VAL A 80 6.36 -0.19 -2.83
C VAL A 80 7.60 0.64 -2.45
N ALA A 81 8.77 0.34 -3.02
CA ALA A 81 9.98 1.11 -2.74
C ALA A 81 9.85 2.58 -3.17
N ALA A 82 9.20 2.85 -4.30
CA ALA A 82 8.90 4.21 -4.74
C ALA A 82 7.99 4.96 -3.75
N PHE A 83 6.92 4.33 -3.26
CA PHE A 83 6.07 4.93 -2.23
C PHE A 83 6.80 5.16 -0.91
N ILE A 84 7.55 4.16 -0.43
CA ILE A 84 8.34 4.28 0.81
C ILE A 84 9.30 5.46 0.71
N ARG A 85 9.95 5.65 -0.44
CA ARG A 85 10.81 6.80 -0.67
C ARG A 85 10.06 8.12 -0.47
N VAL A 86 8.94 8.32 -1.17
CA VAL A 86 8.14 9.56 -1.06
C VAL A 86 7.73 9.80 0.39
N ILE A 87 7.21 8.77 1.07
CA ILE A 87 6.77 8.87 2.47
C ILE A 87 7.92 9.20 3.43
N VAL A 88 9.11 8.67 3.19
CA VAL A 88 10.30 9.01 3.99
C VAL A 88 10.70 10.47 3.79
N ILE A 89 10.61 10.99 2.56
CA ILE A 89 10.86 12.41 2.27
C ILE A 89 9.82 13.28 2.97
N ASP A 90 8.53 12.91 2.90
CA ASP A 90 7.43 13.60 3.59
C ASP A 90 7.64 13.63 5.11
N LEU A 91 8.14 12.54 5.69
CA LEU A 91 8.48 12.48 7.12
C LEU A 91 9.67 13.39 7.44
N ILE A 92 10.73 13.36 6.65
CA ILE A 92 11.90 14.22 6.84
C ILE A 92 11.49 15.70 6.75
N ALA A 93 10.72 16.07 5.74
CA ALA A 93 10.21 17.43 5.58
C ALA A 93 9.33 17.83 6.77
N GLY A 94 8.36 16.99 7.15
CA GLY A 94 7.46 17.25 8.27
C GLY A 94 8.14 17.34 9.64
N PHE A 95 9.27 16.66 9.84
CA PHE A 95 10.07 16.77 11.08
C PHE A 95 10.98 18.00 11.12
N ARG A 96 11.39 18.53 9.96
CA ARG A 96 12.39 19.60 9.87
C ARG A 96 11.81 20.98 9.61
N ALA A 97 10.60 21.05 9.07
CA ALA A 97 9.94 22.29 8.71
C ALA A 97 9.11 22.87 9.85
N ASP A 98 9.10 24.20 9.96
CA ASP A 98 8.25 24.94 10.90
C ASP A 98 6.86 25.26 10.30
N ASP A 99 6.76 25.28 8.97
CA ASP A 99 5.52 25.52 8.22
C ASP A 99 5.49 24.75 6.89
N HIS A 100 4.35 24.80 6.18
CA HIS A 100 4.18 24.10 4.91
C HIS A 100 5.11 24.66 3.81
N ALA A 101 5.40 25.96 3.80
CA ALA A 101 6.32 26.54 2.81
C ALA A 101 7.74 25.96 2.97
N ALA A 102 8.23 25.83 4.20
CA ALA A 102 9.49 25.18 4.50
C ALA A 102 9.48 23.68 4.18
N MET A 103 8.37 22.97 4.38
CA MET A 103 8.25 21.57 3.95
C MET A 103 8.46 21.39 2.46
N SER A 104 7.87 22.25 1.63
CA SER A 104 8.03 22.16 0.18
C SER A 104 9.49 22.32 -0.23
N VAL A 105 10.20 23.31 0.33
CA VAL A 105 11.62 23.54 0.05
C VAL A 105 12.49 22.35 0.48
N ILE A 106 12.25 21.80 1.68
CA ILE A 106 13.00 20.64 2.18
C ILE A 106 12.68 19.39 1.36
N GLY A 107 11.42 19.18 0.98
CA GLY A 107 11.01 18.09 0.10
C GLY A 107 11.77 18.10 -1.22
N ASP A 108 11.85 19.26 -1.87
CA ASP A 108 12.57 19.45 -3.13
C ASP A 108 14.08 19.17 -3.03
N GLU A 109 14.69 19.46 -1.88
CA GLU A 109 16.09 19.13 -1.59
C GLU A 109 16.31 17.61 -1.55
N TYR A 110 15.43 16.90 -0.82
CA TYR A 110 15.53 15.45 -0.63
C TYR A 110 15.03 14.64 -1.83
N ASP A 111 14.21 15.22 -2.69
CA ASP A 111 13.70 14.54 -3.88
C ASP A 111 14.81 14.25 -4.92
N ARG A 112 16.01 14.81 -4.75
CA ARG A 112 17.18 14.47 -5.56
C ARG A 112 18.26 13.71 -4.79
N TRP A 113 17.97 13.18 -3.60
CA TRP A 113 18.96 12.47 -2.79
C TRP A 113 18.96 10.94 -3.03
N PRO A 114 20.13 10.26 -3.05
CA PRO A 114 21.50 10.77 -2.97
C PRO A 114 22.12 11.11 -4.35
N GLY A 115 21.85 12.32 -4.86
CA GLY A 115 22.34 12.82 -6.16
C GLY A 115 21.36 12.55 -7.30
N ASP A 116 21.43 13.33 -8.37
CA ASP A 116 20.49 13.24 -9.50
C ASP A 116 20.79 12.02 -10.40
N LEU A 117 20.19 10.89 -10.05
CA LEU A 117 20.33 9.62 -10.80
C LEU A 117 19.41 9.55 -12.04
N GLY A 118 18.65 10.60 -12.36
CA GLY A 118 17.71 10.63 -13.49
C GLY A 118 16.54 9.64 -13.41
N LEU A 119 16.35 8.98 -12.27
CA LEU A 119 15.34 7.93 -12.08
C LEU A 119 14.17 8.36 -11.19
N TYR A 120 14.30 9.46 -10.44
CA TYR A 120 13.32 9.83 -9.41
C TYR A 120 11.98 10.25 -9.99
N ASP A 121 11.97 11.14 -10.99
CA ASP A 121 10.74 11.55 -11.69
C ASP A 121 10.01 10.36 -12.31
N THR A 122 10.79 9.42 -12.86
CA THR A 122 10.26 8.19 -13.44
C THR A 122 9.68 7.30 -12.35
N LEU A 123 10.37 7.10 -11.23
CA LEU A 123 9.86 6.30 -10.11
C LEU A 123 8.65 6.94 -9.44
N HIS A 124 8.61 8.27 -9.35
CA HIS A 124 7.47 9.02 -8.82
C HIS A 124 6.22 8.76 -9.69
N THR A 125 6.39 8.76 -11.01
CA THR A 125 5.28 8.55 -11.96
C THR A 125 4.90 7.07 -12.11
N VAL A 126 5.89 6.20 -12.30
CA VAL A 126 5.71 4.80 -12.70
C VAL A 126 5.63 3.86 -11.50
N GLY A 127 6.21 4.24 -10.36
CA GLY A 127 6.18 3.45 -9.12
C GLY A 127 4.76 3.06 -8.70
N PRO A 128 3.81 4.00 -8.59
CA PRO A 128 2.41 3.69 -8.30
C PRO A 128 1.78 2.68 -9.28
N LEU A 129 2.09 2.82 -10.57
CA LEU A 129 1.59 1.92 -11.61
C LEU A 129 2.20 0.51 -11.50
N LEU A 130 3.48 0.41 -11.17
CA LEU A 130 4.16 -0.88 -10.94
C LEU A 130 3.61 -1.59 -9.70
N PHE A 131 3.32 -0.84 -8.63
CA PHE A 131 2.67 -1.39 -7.44
C PHE A 131 1.30 -1.97 -7.78
N LEU A 132 0.45 -1.18 -8.44
CA LEU A 132 -0.88 -1.63 -8.90
C LEU A 132 -0.76 -2.84 -9.83
N ALA A 133 0.10 -2.79 -10.84
CA ALA A 133 0.28 -3.87 -11.80
C ALA A 133 0.73 -5.17 -11.12
N GLY A 134 1.70 -5.10 -10.20
CA GLY A 134 2.17 -6.24 -9.43
C GLY A 134 1.08 -6.87 -8.57
N LEU A 135 0.41 -6.05 -7.76
CA LEU A 135 -0.65 -6.51 -6.85
C LEU A 135 -1.86 -7.06 -7.63
N LEU A 136 -2.31 -6.36 -8.68
CA LEU A 136 -3.44 -6.77 -9.51
C LEU A 136 -3.14 -8.06 -10.27
N THR A 137 -1.93 -8.22 -10.81
CA THR A 137 -1.53 -9.45 -11.50
C THR A 137 -1.57 -10.64 -10.55
N LEU A 138 -1.01 -10.51 -9.34
CA LEU A 138 -1.07 -11.57 -8.33
C LEU A 138 -2.51 -11.90 -7.94
N ALA A 139 -3.37 -10.89 -7.76
CA ALA A 139 -4.78 -11.09 -7.45
C ALA A 139 -5.52 -11.83 -8.58
N VAL A 140 -5.28 -11.46 -9.84
CA VAL A 140 -5.86 -12.15 -11.01
C VAL A 140 -5.41 -13.60 -11.08
N LEU A 141 -4.12 -13.88 -10.87
CA LEU A 141 -3.61 -15.26 -10.84
C LEU A 141 -4.26 -16.07 -9.72
N LEU A 142 -4.44 -15.48 -8.53
CA LEU A 142 -5.12 -16.12 -7.40
C LEU A 142 -6.60 -16.36 -7.69
N THR A 143 -7.27 -15.47 -8.41
CA THR A 143 -8.64 -15.69 -8.89
C THR A 143 -8.70 -16.88 -9.84
N ARG A 144 -7.73 -17.02 -10.76
CA ARG A 144 -7.67 -18.18 -11.69
C ARG A 144 -7.42 -19.49 -10.96
N GLU A 145 -6.64 -19.47 -9.88
CA GLU A 145 -6.42 -20.61 -8.98
C GLU A 145 -7.53 -20.79 -7.92
N ARG A 146 -8.60 -19.96 -7.96
CA ARG A 146 -9.78 -20.00 -7.07
C ARG A 146 -9.50 -19.68 -5.59
N TRP A 147 -8.39 -19.01 -5.31
CA TRP A 147 -8.10 -18.44 -3.99
C TRP A 147 -8.88 -17.15 -3.73
N LEU A 148 -9.18 -16.40 -4.79
CA LEU A 148 -9.95 -15.15 -4.72
C LEU A 148 -11.18 -15.22 -5.64
N PRO A 149 -12.29 -14.57 -5.26
CA PRO A 149 -13.40 -14.36 -6.17
C PRO A 149 -13.06 -13.36 -7.28
N VAL A 150 -13.82 -13.38 -8.37
CA VAL A 150 -13.60 -12.51 -9.56
C VAL A 150 -13.79 -11.03 -9.29
N TRP A 151 -14.53 -10.67 -8.24
CA TRP A 151 -14.73 -9.27 -7.85
C TRP A 151 -13.53 -8.69 -7.10
N SER A 152 -12.63 -9.53 -6.53
CA SER A 152 -11.48 -9.04 -5.76
C SER A 152 -10.52 -8.19 -6.60
N PRO A 153 -10.05 -8.62 -7.80
CA PRO A 153 -9.24 -7.77 -8.67
C PRO A 153 -9.93 -6.47 -9.09
N VAL A 154 -11.26 -6.51 -9.30
CA VAL A 154 -12.04 -5.32 -9.67
C VAL A 154 -12.05 -4.32 -8.51
N LEU A 155 -12.32 -4.77 -7.29
CA LEU A 155 -12.29 -3.91 -6.10
C LEU A 155 -10.89 -3.36 -5.82
N LEU A 156 -9.83 -4.14 -6.04
CA LEU A 156 -8.46 -3.62 -5.96
C LEU A 156 -8.29 -2.44 -6.93
N LEU A 157 -8.61 -2.65 -8.21
CA LEU A 157 -8.49 -1.60 -9.23
C LEU A 157 -9.32 -0.36 -8.87
N LEU A 158 -10.57 -0.55 -8.45
CA LEU A 158 -11.43 0.55 -8.01
C LEU A 158 -10.84 1.30 -6.82
N GLY A 159 -10.32 0.59 -5.81
CA GLY A 159 -9.65 1.19 -4.66
C GLY A 159 -8.48 2.10 -5.07
N PHE A 160 -7.64 1.64 -5.99
CA PHE A 160 -6.56 2.46 -6.52
C PHE A 160 -7.04 3.66 -7.32
N ILE A 161 -8.02 3.47 -8.23
CA ILE A 161 -8.59 4.57 -9.00
C ILE A 161 -9.16 5.64 -8.06
N THR A 162 -9.88 5.24 -7.01
CA THR A 162 -10.42 6.14 -5.99
C THR A 162 -9.31 6.97 -5.33
N ILE A 163 -8.23 6.34 -4.90
CA ILE A 163 -7.07 7.01 -4.26
C ILE A 163 -6.36 7.96 -5.23
N THR A 164 -6.19 7.55 -6.49
CA THR A 164 -5.52 8.35 -7.53
C THR A 164 -6.33 9.58 -7.93
N ILE A 165 -7.67 9.48 -7.96
CA ILE A 165 -8.54 10.63 -8.28
C ILE A 165 -8.39 11.73 -7.24
N ASN A 166 -8.42 11.34 -5.97
CA ASN A 166 -8.19 12.26 -4.86
C ASN A 166 -7.70 11.48 -3.64
N LEU A 167 -6.58 11.90 -3.07
CA LEU A 167 -6.00 11.28 -1.89
C LEU A 167 -6.92 11.37 -0.66
N ASP A 168 -7.82 12.35 -0.61
CA ASP A 168 -8.83 12.47 0.44
C ASP A 168 -9.89 11.35 0.36
N LEU A 169 -9.97 10.61 -0.75
CA LEU A 169 -10.81 9.42 -0.86
C LEU A 169 -10.10 8.15 -0.35
N MET A 170 -8.92 8.28 0.26
CA MET A 170 -8.18 7.16 0.83
C MET A 170 -9.01 6.28 1.78
N PRO A 171 -9.90 6.78 2.65
CA PRO A 171 -10.74 5.90 3.48
C PRO A 171 -11.66 5.00 2.64
N LEU A 172 -12.23 5.52 1.55
CA LEU A 172 -13.06 4.74 0.64
C LEU A 172 -12.22 3.76 -0.18
N GLY A 173 -11.08 4.21 -0.71
CA GLY A 173 -10.15 3.35 -1.44
C GLY A 173 -9.62 2.21 -0.57
N GLY A 174 -9.18 2.51 0.64
CA GLY A 174 -8.77 1.53 1.65
C GLY A 174 -9.87 0.54 2.00
N ALA A 175 -11.14 0.98 2.07
CA ALA A 175 -12.27 0.07 2.26
C ALA A 175 -12.43 -0.90 1.08
N PHE A 176 -12.27 -0.45 -0.17
CA PHE A 176 -12.26 -1.35 -1.33
C PHE A 176 -11.11 -2.35 -1.27
N LEU A 177 -9.89 -1.90 -0.93
CA LEU A 177 -8.73 -2.78 -0.77
C LEU A 177 -8.96 -3.83 0.34
N LEU A 178 -9.58 -3.42 1.45
CA LEU A 178 -9.94 -4.31 2.55
C LEU A 178 -10.91 -5.40 2.10
N VAL A 179 -12.03 -5.00 1.48
CA VAL A 179 -13.05 -5.94 1.00
C VAL A 179 -12.46 -6.89 -0.04
N ALA A 180 -11.61 -6.37 -0.96
CA ALA A 180 -10.95 -7.17 -1.98
C ALA A 180 -10.11 -8.32 -1.42
N LEU A 181 -9.41 -8.11 -0.31
CA LEU A 181 -8.48 -9.08 0.28
C LEU A 181 -9.09 -9.93 1.41
N LEU A 182 -10.26 -9.54 1.93
CA LEU A 182 -10.96 -10.25 3.00
C LEU A 182 -11.17 -11.76 2.76
N PRO A 183 -11.46 -12.25 1.53
CA PRO A 183 -11.63 -13.68 1.29
C PRO A 183 -10.42 -14.54 1.69
N LEU A 184 -9.20 -14.00 1.62
CA LEU A 184 -7.98 -14.71 2.03
C LEU A 184 -7.92 -14.93 3.56
N ASP A 185 -8.45 -13.97 4.34
CA ASP A 185 -8.53 -14.12 5.80
C ASP A 185 -9.54 -15.19 6.21
N LEU A 186 -10.67 -15.23 5.53
CA LEU A 186 -11.71 -16.23 5.78
C LEU A 186 -11.24 -17.64 5.39
N ALA A 187 -10.49 -17.79 4.30
CA ALA A 187 -9.96 -19.06 3.83
C ALA A 187 -8.96 -19.69 4.82
N ASP A 188 -7.97 -18.93 5.30
CA ASP A 188 -6.98 -19.41 6.28
C ASP A 188 -7.62 -19.81 7.62
N ARG A 189 -8.59 -19.01 8.11
CA ARG A 189 -9.34 -19.35 9.33
C ARG A 189 -10.05 -20.70 9.20
N LYS A 190 -10.67 -20.96 8.04
CA LYS A 190 -11.37 -22.22 7.78
C LYS A 190 -10.41 -23.42 7.77
N ILE A 191 -9.25 -23.28 7.12
CA ILE A 191 -8.21 -24.33 7.08
C ILE A 191 -7.73 -24.66 8.49
N ARG A 192 -7.43 -23.65 9.30
CA ARG A 192 -6.96 -23.83 10.69
C ARG A 192 -8.01 -24.48 11.59
N ALA A 193 -9.26 -24.08 11.49
CA ALA A 193 -10.35 -24.65 12.27
C ALA A 193 -10.55 -26.14 11.96
N GLY A 194 -10.48 -26.52 10.68
CA GLY A 194 -10.53 -27.92 10.26
C GLY A 194 -9.36 -28.76 10.79
N SER A 195 -8.14 -28.22 10.79
CA SER A 195 -6.96 -28.92 11.34
C SER A 195 -7.03 -29.15 12.85
N LYS A 196 -7.67 -28.24 13.60
CA LYS A 196 -7.86 -28.41 15.06
C LYS A 196 -8.97 -29.40 15.42
N ALA A 197 -9.95 -29.60 14.54
CA ALA A 197 -11.03 -30.55 14.77
C ALA A 197 -10.63 -32.00 14.41
N ALA A 198 -9.50 -32.19 13.72
CA ALA A 198 -9.02 -33.48 13.25
C ALA A 198 -7.87 -34.08 14.09
N GLY A 199 -7.46 -33.42 15.18
CA GLY A 199 -6.44 -33.88 16.12
C GLY A 199 -6.97 -33.87 17.54
#